data_AF-A0A0A0JSC2-F1
#
_entry.id   AF-A0A0A0JSC2-F1
#
_cell.length_a   1.000
_cell.length_b   1.000
_cell.length_c   1.000
_cell.angle_alpha   90.00
_cell.angle_beta   90.00
_cell.angle_gamma   90.00
#
_symmetry.space_group_name_H-M   'P 1'
#
loop_
_entity.id
_entity.type
_entity.pdbx_description
1 polymer ?
#
loop_
_entity_poly.entity_id
_entity_poly.type
_entity_poly.pdbx_seq_one_letter_code
_entity_poly.pdbx_strand_id
1 'polypeptide(L)'
;MVLEVRLHHRFDRRYWLVLQQGQAYGCLTDPLLDGSRYVYLDSSLPALLAIARGRRSWSEAFDDGSVRGSGNPDLLRRVPPWFVPAASTARSVRAARGSVDLSGAWPP
;
A
#
# COMPACT_ATOMS: atom_id res chain seq x y z
N MET A 1 -0.79 9.16 -7.84
CA MET A 1 -0.53 9.29 -6.39
C MET A 1 0.22 8.04 -5.95
N VAL A 2 0.96 8.14 -4.85
CA VAL A 2 1.69 7.04 -4.22
C VAL A 2 1.09 6.77 -2.85
N LEU A 3 0.81 5.51 -2.56
CA LEU A 3 0.44 5.04 -1.23
C LEU A 3 1.64 4.28 -0.67
N GLU A 4 2.29 4.82 0.36
CA GLU A 4 3.25 4.05 1.15
C GLU A 4 2.49 3.30 2.24
N VAL A 5 2.69 1.99 2.32
CA VAL A 5 2.12 1.12 3.35
C VAL A 5 3.25 0.58 4.19
N ARG A 6 3.27 0.97 5.46
CA ARG A 6 4.16 0.39 6.47
C ARG A 6 3.41 -0.71 7.22
N LEU A 7 4.01 -1.91 7.22
CA LEU A 7 3.47 -3.07 7.90
C LEU A 7 4.27 -3.38 9.16
N HIS A 8 3.60 -3.24 10.30
CA HIS A 8 4.11 -3.70 11.59
C HIS A 8 3.94 -5.22 11.69
N HIS A 9 4.96 -5.94 11.25
CA HIS A 9 5.13 -7.37 11.52
C HIS A 9 6.57 -7.61 12.00
N ARG A 10 6.95 -8.88 12.18
CA ARG A 10 8.30 -9.31 12.62
C ARG A 10 9.48 -8.61 11.93
N PHE A 11 9.26 -8.04 10.75
CA PHE A 11 10.17 -7.12 10.06
C PHE A 11 9.33 -5.94 9.58
N ASP A 12 9.64 -4.73 10.03
CA ASP A 12 9.02 -3.52 9.48
C ASP A 12 9.29 -3.46 7.98
N ARG A 13 8.25 -3.65 7.18
CA ARG A 13 8.35 -3.60 5.72
C ARG A 13 7.54 -2.43 5.19
N ARG A 14 8.12 -1.75 4.21
CA ARG A 14 7.49 -0.67 3.46
C ARG A 14 7.20 -1.15 2.05
N TYR A 15 6.00 -0.84 1.60
CA TYR A 15 5.54 -1.14 0.26
C TYR A 15 4.98 0.13 -0.34
N TRP A 16 5.29 0.41 -1.59
CA TRP A 16 4.73 1.56 -2.30
C TRP A 16 3.77 1.06 -3.36
N LEU A 17 2.58 1.65 -3.40
CA LEU A 17 1.59 1.42 -4.44
C LEU A 17 1.42 2.71 -5.23
N VAL A 18 1.83 2.70 -6.50
CA VAL A 18 1.59 3.82 -7.41
C VAL A 18 0.23 3.60 -8.08
N LEU A 19 -0.67 4.55 -7.88
CA LEU A 19 -2.01 4.53 -8.46
C LEU A 19 -2.09 5.58 -9.58
N GLN A 20 -2.34 5.11 -10.80
CA GLN A 20 -2.43 5.93 -12.00
C GLN A 20 -3.47 5.35 -12.95
N GLN A 21 -4.42 6.18 -13.39
CA GLN A 21 -5.43 5.80 -14.40
C GLN A 21 -6.19 4.49 -14.08
N GLY A 22 -6.55 4.29 -12.80
CA GLY A 22 -7.26 3.09 -12.35
C GLY A 22 -6.40 1.81 -12.30
N GLN A 23 -5.10 1.92 -12.55
CA GLN A 23 -4.13 0.84 -12.37
C GLN A 23 -3.33 1.04 -11.08
N ALA A 24 -2.90 -0.08 -10.50
CA ALA A 24 -2.04 -0.13 -9.32
C ALA A 24 -0.75 -0.86 -9.65
N TYR A 25 0.38 -0.24 -9.32
CA TYR A 25 1.72 -0.81 -9.48
C TYR A 25 2.37 -0.94 -8.11
N GLY A 26 2.80 -2.16 -7.76
CA GLY A 26 3.53 -2.43 -6.52
C GLY A 26 5.03 -2.22 -6.69
N CYS A 27 5.63 -1.47 -5.78
CA CYS A 27 7.04 -1.17 -5.72
C CYS A 27 7.61 -1.58 -4.35
N LEU A 28 8.80 -2.18 -4.36
CA LEU A 28 9.54 -2.54 -3.14
C LEU A 28 10.51 -1.43 -2.71
N THR A 29 10.64 -0.38 -3.51
CA THR A 29 11.46 0.80 -3.29
C THR A 29 10.61 2.05 -3.51
N ASP A 30 10.96 3.14 -2.84
CA ASP A 30 10.32 4.45 -3.02
C ASP A 30 10.42 4.90 -4.50
N PRO A 31 9.31 5.25 -5.17
CA PRO A 31 9.33 5.73 -6.55
C PRO A 31 9.85 7.17 -6.72
N LEU A 32 10.22 7.86 -5.64
CA LEU A 32 10.81 9.21 -5.65
C LEU A 32 9.99 10.25 -6.45
N LEU A 33 8.66 10.19 -6.31
CA LEU A 33 7.76 11.18 -6.90
C LEU A 33 7.62 12.40 -5.99
N ASP A 34 7.00 13.47 -6.51
CA ASP A 34 6.61 14.63 -5.71
C ASP A 34 5.86 14.23 -4.42
N GLY A 35 6.33 14.73 -3.27
CA GLY A 35 5.82 14.39 -1.93
C GLY A 35 4.36 14.74 -1.70
N SER A 36 3.81 15.74 -2.41
CA SER A 36 2.37 16.06 -2.36
C SER A 36 1.48 14.94 -2.89
N ARG A 37 2.09 13.99 -3.63
CA ARG A 37 1.41 12.82 -4.19
C ARG A 37 1.39 11.63 -3.23
N TYR A 38 2.01 11.72 -2.06
CA TYR A 38 2.12 10.62 -1.11
C TYR A 38 1.00 10.63 -0.09
N VAL A 39 0.50 9.44 0.20
CA VAL A 39 -0.30 9.10 1.37
C VAL A 39 0.43 7.98 2.08
N TYR A 40 0.55 8.08 3.39
CA TYR A 40 1.21 7.09 4.23
C TYR A 40 0.16 6.35 5.04
N LEU A 41 0.16 5.03 4.98
CA LEU A 41 -0.63 4.16 5.83
C LEU A 41 0.27 3.35 6.72
N ASP A 42 -0.08 3.33 7.99
CA ASP A 42 0.56 2.53 9.01
C ASP A 42 -0.43 1.50 9.52
N SER A 43 -0.10 0.22 9.42
CA SER A 43 -1.03 -0.84 9.80
C SER A 43 -0.32 -2.16 10.11
N SER A 44 -1.08 -3.09 10.68
CA SER A 44 -0.68 -4.50 10.76
C SER A 44 -1.18 -5.26 9.53
N LEU A 45 -0.43 -6.28 9.08
CA LEU A 45 -0.87 -7.15 7.99
C LEU A 45 -2.24 -7.82 8.27
N PRO A 46 -2.55 -8.31 9.50
CA PRO A 46 -3.88 -8.83 9.81
C PRO A 46 -5.02 -7.83 9.60
N ALA A 47 -4.83 -6.55 9.95
CA ALA A 47 -5.84 -5.51 9.77
C ALA A 47 -6.14 -5.27 8.28
N LEU A 48 -5.11 -5.13 7.45
CA LEU A 48 -5.30 -4.98 6.00
C LEU A 48 -5.95 -6.21 5.35
N LEU A 49 -5.59 -7.42 5.79
CA LEU A 49 -6.22 -8.65 5.29
C LEU A 49 -7.69 -8.77 5.70
N ALA A 50 -8.06 -8.31 6.90
CA ALA A 50 -9.45 -8.27 7.34
C ALA A 50 -10.28 -7.33 6.44
N ILE A 51 -9.74 -6.14 6.13
CA ILE A 51 -10.35 -5.18 5.20
C ILE A 51 -10.49 -5.77 3.79
N ALA A 52 -9.42 -6.33 3.23
CA ALA A 52 -9.41 -6.89 1.88
C ALA A 52 -10.40 -8.08 1.71
N ARG A 53 -10.70 -8.78 2.80
CA ARG A 53 -11.67 -9.89 2.85
C ARG A 53 -13.09 -9.42 3.18
N GLY A 54 -13.32 -8.12 3.39
CA GLY A 54 -14.61 -7.56 3.79
C GLY A 54 -15.06 -7.96 5.21
N ARG A 55 -14.14 -8.44 6.05
CA ARG A 55 -14.43 -8.79 7.46
C ARG A 55 -14.40 -7.58 8.38
N ARG A 56 -13.88 -6.45 7.89
CA ARG A 56 -13.72 -5.19 8.62
C ARG A 56 -13.84 -4.03 7.65
N SER A 57 -14.46 -2.93 8.05
CA SER A 57 -14.51 -1.70 7.27
C SER A 57 -13.28 -0.83 7.49
N TRP A 58 -13.03 0.10 6.56
CA TRP A 58 -12.00 1.13 6.74
C TRP A 58 -12.29 2.06 7.91
N SER A 59 -13.56 2.45 8.14
CA SER A 59 -13.92 3.33 9.25
C SER A 59 -13.54 2.69 10.58
N GLU A 60 -13.99 1.46 10.82
CA GLU A 60 -13.68 0.73 12.07
C GLU A 60 -12.17 0.56 12.29
N ALA A 61 -11.38 0.47 11.21
CA ALA A 61 -9.93 0.31 11.30
C ALA A 61 -9.19 1.63 11.58
N PHE A 62 -9.72 2.76 11.10
CA PHE A 62 -9.21 4.07 11.47
C PHE A 62 -9.63 4.45 12.90
N ASP A 63 -10.88 4.17 13.26
CA ASP A 63 -11.48 4.53 14.55
C ASP A 63 -10.77 3.81 15.72
N ASP A 64 -10.37 2.54 15.54
CA ASP A 64 -9.62 1.79 16.55
C ASP A 64 -8.10 1.96 16.46
N GLY A 65 -7.61 2.70 15.46
CA GLY A 65 -6.19 2.98 15.24
C GLY A 65 -5.38 1.79 14.71
N SER A 66 -6.00 0.69 14.28
CA SER A 66 -5.33 -0.44 13.62
C SER A 66 -4.85 -0.11 12.20
N VAL A 67 -5.39 0.96 11.63
CA VAL A 67 -4.87 1.67 10.46
C VAL A 67 -4.73 3.14 10.85
N ARG A 68 -3.57 3.74 10.58
CA ARG A 68 -3.35 5.18 10.70
C ARG A 68 -2.95 5.73 9.34
N GLY A 69 -3.43 6.91 9.01
CA GLY A 69 -3.17 7.57 7.73
C GLY A 69 -2.59 8.97 7.92
N SER A 70 -1.66 9.36 7.06
CA SER A 70 -1.14 10.73 7.00
C SER A 70 -0.79 11.12 5.55
N GLY A 71 -0.54 12.41 5.33
CA GLY A 71 -0.31 12.99 4.00
C GLY A 71 -1.44 13.92 3.57
N ASN A 72 -1.64 14.07 2.26
CA ASN A 72 -2.69 14.96 1.73
C ASN A 72 -4.10 14.42 2.12
N PRO A 73 -4.95 15.19 2.83
CA PRO A 73 -6.24 14.72 3.32
C PRO A 73 -7.25 14.43 2.20
N ASP A 74 -7.16 15.09 1.06
CA ASP A 74 -8.01 14.82 -0.10
C ASP A 74 -7.66 13.48 -0.75
N LEU A 75 -6.37 13.14 -0.78
CA LEU A 75 -5.91 11.84 -1.26
C LEU A 75 -6.23 10.73 -0.25
N LEU A 76 -6.03 10.98 1.04
CA LEU A 76 -6.31 10.00 2.10
C LEU A 76 -7.79 9.60 2.13
N ARG A 77 -8.71 10.56 1.98
CA ARG A 77 -10.17 10.28 1.90
C ARG A 77 -10.56 9.39 0.72
N ARG A 78 -9.73 9.32 -0.31
CA ARG A 78 -9.97 8.49 -1.50
C ARG A 78 -9.36 7.09 -1.39
N VAL A 79 -8.61 6.79 -0.33
CA VAL A 79 -8.02 5.45 -0.10
C VAL A 79 -9.09 4.37 0.02
N PRO A 80 -10.09 4.46 0.92
CA PRO A 80 -11.06 3.38 1.11
C PRO A 80 -11.76 2.89 -0.18
N PRO A 81 -12.28 3.76 -1.06
CA PRO A 81 -12.97 3.29 -2.26
C PRO A 81 -12.06 2.64 -3.31
N TRP A 82 -10.73 2.72 -3.21
CA TRP A 82 -9.82 1.99 -4.10
C TRP A 82 -9.64 0.53 -3.69
N PHE A 83 -9.81 0.24 -2.41
CA PHE A 83 -9.65 -1.10 -1.86
C PHE A 83 -11.02 -1.74 -1.69
N VAL A 84 -11.54 -2.24 -2.81
CA VAL A 84 -12.76 -3.06 -2.81
C VAL A 84 -12.42 -4.51 -2.41
N PRO A 85 -13.27 -5.20 -1.64
CA PRO A 85 -13.01 -6.58 -1.23
C PRO A 85 -12.78 -7.51 -2.42
N ALA A 86 -11.85 -8.47 -2.31
CA ALA A 86 -11.46 -9.32 -3.44
C ALA A 86 -12.63 -10.11 -4.07
N ALA A 87 -13.65 -10.45 -3.28
CA ALA A 87 -14.88 -11.10 -3.77
C ALA A 87 -15.69 -10.21 -4.74
N SER A 88 -15.47 -8.89 -4.72
CA SER A 88 -16.19 -7.91 -5.56
C SER A 88 -15.48 -7.60 -6.89
N THR A 89 -14.22 -8.00 -7.06
CA THR A 89 -13.41 -7.69 -8.24
C THR A 89 -12.47 -8.83 -8.59
N ALA A 90 -12.95 -9.77 -9.40
CA ALA A 90 -12.09 -10.70 -10.14
C ALA A 90 -11.32 -9.92 -11.23
N ARG A 91 -10.25 -9.18 -10.86
CA ARG A 91 -9.29 -8.63 -11.82
C ARG A 91 -7.89 -8.60 -11.20
N SER A 92 -6.97 -9.32 -11.82
CA SER A 92 -5.62 -9.62 -11.34
C SER A 92 -4.69 -8.40 -11.32
N VAL A 93 -3.92 -8.23 -10.25
CA VAL A 93 -2.77 -7.32 -10.17
C VAL A 93 -1.60 -7.93 -10.94
N ARG A 94 -1.03 -7.21 -11.92
CA ARG A 94 0.27 -7.57 -12.51
C ARG A 94 1.39 -6.89 -11.72
N ALA A 95 2.31 -7.68 -11.19
CA ALA A 95 3.56 -7.14 -10.66
C ALA A 95 4.41 -6.59 -11.83
N ALA A 96 4.89 -5.35 -11.71
CA ALA A 96 5.95 -4.86 -12.57
C ALA A 96 7.24 -5.61 -12.18
N ARG A 97 7.80 -6.40 -13.11
CA ARG A 97 9.10 -7.04 -12.90
C ARG A 97 10.19 -5.98 -13.06
N GLY A 98 10.70 -5.45 -11.96
CA GLY A 98 12.04 -4.86 -11.94
C GLY A 98 13.05 -6.00 -11.83
N SER A 99 13.96 -6.15 -12.79
CA SER A 99 15.12 -7.02 -12.60
C SER A 99 16.08 -6.33 -11.63
N VAL A 100 16.27 -6.91 -10.46
CA VAL A 100 17.43 -6.60 -9.64
C VAL A 100 18.60 -7.34 -10.28
N ASP A 101 19.54 -6.59 -10.85
CA ASP A 101 20.84 -7.13 -11.23
C ASP A 101 21.64 -7.39 -9.95
N LEU A 102 21.84 -8.66 -9.61
CA LEU A 102 22.64 -9.10 -8.46
C LEU A 102 24.13 -9.28 -8.82
N SER A 103 24.60 -8.74 -9.94
CA SER A 103 26.00 -8.86 -10.39
C SER A 103 26.98 -7.91 -9.68
N GLY A 104 26.53 -7.15 -8.67
CA GLY A 104 27.41 -6.30 -7.86
C GLY A 104 28.09 -7.10 -6.74
N ALA A 105 29.35 -7.45 -6.95
CA ALA A 105 30.23 -8.15 -6.02
C ALA A 105 30.21 -7.59 -4.57
N TRP A 106 30.19 -8.48 -3.60
CA TRP A 106 30.40 -8.19 -2.18
C TRP A 106 31.92 -8.07 -1.91
N PRO A 107 32.43 -6.97 -1.32
CA PRO A 107 33.83 -6.88 -0.91
C PRO A 107 34.06 -7.60 0.45
N PRO A 108 35.32 -7.94 0.78
CA PRO A 108 35.71 -9.23 1.36
C PRO A 108 35.22 -9.52 2.78
#